data_AF-A0A135VQY0-F1
#
_entry.id   AF-A0A135VQY0-F1
#
_cell.length_a   1.000
_cell.length_b   1.000
_cell.length_c   1.000
_cell.angle_alpha   90.00
_cell.angle_beta   90.00
_cell.angle_gamma   90.00
#
_symmetry.space_group_name_H-M   'P 1'
#
loop_
_entity.id
_entity.type
_entity.pdbx_description
1 polymer ?
#
loop_
_entity_poly.entity_id
_entity_poly.type
_entity_poly.pdbx_seq_one_letter_code
_entity_poly.pdbx_strand_id
1 'polypeptide(L)'
;MPEKKEKPKRTTLRERVLKNISAAGFEGEERDIPVVARMNKRVVETLDSMVAIGIFKSRSEAAAALVEGAISSREDLFANIRKQAESLNKRQDAAIEEAQDAILGELK
;
A
#
# COMPACT_ATOMS: atom_id res chain seq x y z
N MET A 1 -45.74 -15.93 20.70
CA MET A 1 -44.65 -15.76 19.73
C MET A 1 -43.33 -15.90 20.48
N PRO A 2 -42.45 -16.86 20.19
CA PRO A 2 -41.18 -16.96 20.90
C PRO A 2 -40.12 -16.10 20.21
N GLU A 3 -39.54 -15.16 20.97
CA GLU A 3 -38.43 -14.31 20.56
C GLU A 3 -37.20 -15.16 20.21
N LYS A 4 -36.75 -15.08 18.95
CA LYS A 4 -35.48 -15.68 18.51
C LYS A 4 -34.33 -14.86 19.07
N LYS A 5 -33.65 -15.40 20.09
CA LYS A 5 -32.35 -14.88 20.56
C LYS A 5 -31.31 -15.01 19.43
N GLU A 6 -30.85 -13.88 18.91
CA GLU A 6 -29.74 -13.83 17.94
C GLU A 6 -28.47 -14.39 18.59
N LYS A 7 -27.89 -15.42 17.95
CA LYS A 7 -26.60 -15.99 18.38
C LYS A 7 -25.49 -15.01 17.97
N PRO A 8 -24.48 -14.75 18.83
CA PRO A 8 -23.40 -13.85 18.51
C PRO A 8 -22.65 -14.36 17.27
N LYS A 9 -22.61 -13.55 16.20
CA LYS A 9 -21.86 -13.86 14.97
C LYS A 9 -20.39 -14.06 15.36
N ARG A 10 -19.89 -15.31 15.26
CA ARG A 10 -18.47 -15.61 15.40
C ARG A 10 -17.73 -14.89 14.28
N THR A 11 -17.00 -13.84 14.60
CA THR A 11 -16.13 -13.15 13.63
C THR A 11 -15.14 -14.13 13.03
N THR A 12 -15.11 -14.21 11.70
CA THR A 12 -14.24 -15.15 10.97
C THR A 12 -12.76 -14.82 11.21
N LEU A 13 -11.85 -15.78 11.01
CA LEU A 13 -10.40 -15.52 11.14
C LEU A 13 -9.98 -14.38 10.19
N ARG A 14 -10.54 -14.38 8.99
CA ARG A 14 -10.38 -13.32 8.00
C ARG A 14 -10.78 -11.96 8.56
N GLU A 15 -11.97 -11.83 9.14
CA GLU A 15 -12.43 -10.58 9.74
C GLU A 15 -11.52 -10.09 10.87
N ARG A 16 -10.99 -10.99 11.70
CA ARG A 16 -10.08 -10.61 12.79
C ARG A 16 -8.73 -10.15 12.28
N VAL A 17 -8.18 -10.82 11.28
CA VAL A 17 -6.91 -10.44 10.66
C VAL A 17 -7.06 -9.14 9.89
N LEU A 18 -8.12 -9.01 9.09
CA LEU A 18 -8.42 -7.76 8.39
C LEU A 18 -8.60 -6.62 9.38
N LYS A 19 -9.37 -6.78 10.45
CA LYS A 19 -9.53 -5.71 11.47
C LYS A 19 -8.22 -5.20 12.07
N ASN A 20 -7.19 -6.06 12.16
CA ASN A 20 -5.88 -5.67 12.68
C ASN A 20 -4.98 -5.05 11.60
N ILE A 21 -5.24 -5.30 10.31
CA ILE A 21 -4.44 -4.82 9.18
C ILE A 21 -5.09 -3.57 8.54
N SER A 22 -6.42 -3.56 8.45
CA SER A 22 -7.23 -2.46 7.94
C SER A 22 -7.29 -1.38 8.99
N ALA A 23 -6.52 -0.32 8.81
CA ALA A 23 -6.95 0.98 9.28
C ALA A 23 -8.31 1.27 8.60
N ALA A 24 -9.33 1.59 9.39
CA ALA A 24 -10.65 1.93 8.90
C ALA A 24 -10.58 3.19 8.03
N GLY A 25 -10.34 3.05 6.72
CA GLY A 25 -10.15 4.22 5.86
C GLY A 25 -10.11 4.00 4.35
N PHE A 26 -9.95 2.78 3.83
CA PHE A 26 -9.67 2.59 2.41
C PHE A 26 -10.56 1.54 1.72
N GLU A 27 -11.85 1.51 2.07
CA GLU A 27 -12.88 0.89 1.22
C GLU A 27 -13.20 1.83 0.04
N GLY A 28 -12.37 1.81 -1.01
CA GLY A 28 -12.76 2.50 -2.24
C GLY A 28 -11.59 3.01 -3.06
N GLU A 29 -10.93 2.11 -3.79
CA GLU A 29 -10.46 2.35 -5.15
C GLU A 29 -10.14 0.98 -5.75
N GLU A 30 -10.53 0.74 -7.00
CA GLU A 30 -10.12 -0.48 -7.70
C GLU A 30 -8.59 -0.53 -7.72
N ARG A 31 -8.02 -1.72 -7.50
CA ARG A 31 -6.56 -1.91 -7.44
C ARG A 31 -6.00 -1.80 -8.86
N ASP A 32 -5.87 -0.57 -9.35
CA ASP A 32 -5.71 -0.29 -10.79
C ASP A 32 -4.26 -0.23 -11.25
N ILE A 33 -3.30 -0.05 -10.33
CA ILE A 33 -1.88 0.11 -10.66
C ILE A 33 -1.13 -1.20 -10.38
N PRO A 34 -0.77 -2.00 -11.42
CA PRO A 34 0.01 -3.20 -11.23
C PRO A 34 1.48 -2.85 -10.92
N VAL A 35 2.03 -3.45 -9.86
CA VAL A 35 3.44 -3.32 -9.49
C VAL A 35 4.08 -4.71 -9.50
N VAL A 36 5.27 -4.82 -10.10
CA VAL A 36 6.08 -6.05 -10.06
C VAL A 36 7.24 -5.84 -9.09
N ALA A 37 7.37 -6.74 -8.12
CA ALA A 37 8.43 -6.68 -7.11
C ALA A 37 9.15 -8.01 -6.97
N ARG A 38 10.46 -7.95 -6.68
CA ARG A 38 11.23 -9.12 -6.24
C ARG A 38 11.13 -9.24 -4.73
N MET A 39 10.78 -10.42 -4.25
CA MET A 39 10.67 -10.71 -2.82
C MET A 39 11.52 -11.92 -2.46
N ASN A 40 11.97 -11.99 -1.22
CA ASN A 40 12.67 -13.18 -0.74
C ASN A 40 11.70 -14.37 -0.60
N LYS A 41 12.25 -15.58 -0.62
CA LYS A 41 11.49 -16.84 -0.57
C LYS A 41 10.56 -16.90 0.65
N ARG A 42 11.07 -16.52 1.83
CA ARG A 42 10.32 -16.54 3.11
C ARG A 42 9.04 -15.70 3.05
N VAL A 43 9.11 -14.52 2.43
CA VAL A 43 7.94 -13.64 2.26
C VAL A 43 6.92 -14.30 1.35
N VAL A 44 7.34 -14.84 0.21
CA VAL A 44 6.43 -15.53 -0.72
C VAL A 44 5.73 -16.71 -0.05
N GLU A 45 6.46 -17.55 0.69
CA GLU A 45 5.89 -18.68 1.45
C GLU A 45 4.89 -18.23 2.52
N THR A 46 5.13 -17.07 3.14
CA THR A 46 4.20 -16.48 4.11
C THR A 46 2.92 -16.03 3.42
N LEU A 47 3.02 -15.36 2.26
CA LEU A 47 1.85 -14.98 1.45
C LEU A 47 1.06 -16.20 1.00
N ASP A 48 1.75 -17.26 0.56
CA ASP A 48 1.15 -18.55 0.21
C ASP A 48 0.36 -19.15 1.35
N SER A 49 0.94 -19.14 2.55
CA SER A 49 0.28 -19.66 3.74
C SER A 49 -1.01 -18.90 4.04
N MET A 50 -1.01 -17.57 3.90
CA MET A 50 -2.21 -16.74 4.11
C MET A 50 -3.31 -16.99 3.08
N VAL A 51 -2.94 -17.28 1.83
CA VAL A 51 -3.90 -17.67 0.78
C VAL A 51 -4.44 -19.07 1.04
N ALA A 52 -3.56 -20.03 1.38
CA ALA A 52 -3.91 -21.42 1.61
C ALA A 52 -4.92 -21.60 2.75
N ILE A 53 -4.81 -20.79 3.82
CA ILE A 53 -5.76 -20.80 4.94
C ILE A 53 -6.98 -19.90 4.71
N GLY A 54 -7.10 -19.29 3.53
CA GLY A 54 -8.28 -18.53 3.10
C GLY A 54 -8.41 -17.13 3.72
N ILE A 55 -7.33 -16.54 4.23
CA ILE A 55 -7.36 -15.13 4.68
C ILE A 55 -7.52 -14.20 3.48
N PHE A 56 -6.76 -14.47 2.41
CA PHE A 56 -6.78 -13.71 1.16
C PHE A 56 -7.05 -14.64 -0.03
N LYS A 57 -7.62 -14.08 -1.10
CA LYS A 57 -7.95 -14.81 -2.34
C LYS A 57 -6.73 -15.02 -3.24
N SER A 58 -5.70 -14.17 -3.12
CA SER A 58 -4.49 -14.24 -3.92
C SER A 58 -3.27 -13.67 -3.18
N ARG A 59 -2.06 -13.99 -3.67
CA ARG A 59 -0.80 -13.43 -3.17
C ARG A 59 -0.75 -11.90 -3.33
N SER A 60 -1.27 -11.39 -4.45
CA SER A 60 -1.31 -9.95 -4.72
C SER A 60 -2.23 -9.21 -3.75
N GLU A 61 -3.38 -9.79 -3.41
CA GLU A 61 -4.28 -9.24 -2.39
C GLU A 61 -3.61 -9.23 -1.01
N ALA A 62 -2.95 -10.32 -0.63
CA ALA A 62 -2.23 -10.40 0.64
C ALA A 62 -1.08 -9.37 0.72
N ALA A 63 -0.29 -9.24 -0.35
CA ALA A 63 0.80 -8.28 -0.42
C ALA A 63 0.30 -6.83 -0.35
N ALA A 64 -0.75 -6.51 -1.11
CA ALA A 64 -1.36 -5.19 -1.10
C ALA A 64 -1.86 -4.81 0.31
N ALA A 65 -2.62 -5.69 0.96
CA ALA A 65 -3.14 -5.43 2.30
C ALA A 65 -2.03 -5.24 3.36
N LEU A 66 -0.93 -6.01 3.27
CA LEU A 66 0.20 -5.85 4.19
C LEU A 66 0.96 -4.55 3.96
N VAL A 67 1.19 -4.17 2.69
CA VAL A 67 1.84 -2.90 2.34
C VAL A 67 0.99 -1.71 2.78
N GLU A 68 -0.32 -1.78 2.52
CA GLU A 68 -1.29 -0.78 2.97
C GLU A 68 -1.26 -0.63 4.49
N GLY A 69 -1.41 -1.73 5.24
CA GLY A 69 -1.34 -1.69 6.70
C GLY A 69 -0.01 -1.11 7.22
N ALA A 70 1.11 -1.42 6.56
CA ALA A 70 2.41 -0.86 6.91
C ALA A 70 2.47 0.66 6.66
N ILE A 71 1.92 1.14 5.55
CA ILE A 71 1.86 2.58 5.23
C ILE A 71 0.93 3.31 6.21
N SER A 72 -0.29 2.80 6.40
CA SER A 72 -1.28 3.42 7.29
C SER A 72 -0.82 3.45 8.75
N SER A 73 -0.05 2.44 9.20
CA SER A 73 0.51 2.44 10.57
C SER A 73 1.53 3.57 10.82
N ARG A 74 2.01 4.24 9.76
CA ARG A 74 3.02 5.29 9.80
C ARG A 74 2.66 6.43 8.84
N GLU A 75 1.39 6.79 8.79
CA GLU A 75 0.85 7.74 7.81
C GLU A 75 1.61 9.07 7.81
N ASP A 76 1.88 9.66 8.97
CA ASP A 76 2.64 10.92 9.10
C ASP A 76 4.04 10.84 8.49
N LEU A 77 4.74 9.73 8.73
CA LEU A 77 6.08 9.50 8.18
C LEU A 77 6.03 9.44 6.66
N PHE A 78 5.12 8.65 6.10
CA PHE A 78 5.01 8.51 4.66
C PHE A 78 4.48 9.78 3.99
N ALA A 79 3.62 10.55 4.65
CA ALA A 79 3.19 11.87 4.20
C ALA A 79 4.38 12.85 4.13
N ASN A 80 5.25 12.85 5.13
CA ASN A 80 6.47 13.66 5.12
C ASN A 80 7.46 13.23 4.03
N ILE A 81 7.63 11.92 3.81
CA ILE A 81 8.46 11.39 2.71
C ILE A 81 7.92 11.85 1.35
N ARG A 82 6.60 11.80 1.12
CA ARG A 82 5.99 12.28 -0.13
C ARG A 82 6.26 13.77 -0.36
N LYS A 83 6.03 14.60 0.66
CA LYS A 83 6.32 16.04 0.57
C LYS A 83 7.78 16.33 0.24
N GLN A 84 8.71 15.60 0.86
CA GLN A 84 10.14 15.75 0.59
C GLN A 84 10.49 15.29 -0.84
N ALA A 85 9.96 14.16 -1.29
CA ALA A 85 10.18 13.66 -2.65
C ALA A 85 9.66 14.63 -3.72
N GLU A 86 8.47 15.22 -3.53
CA GLU A 86 7.93 16.25 -4.42
C GLU A 86 8.83 17.49 -4.48
N SER A 87 9.35 17.92 -3.32
CA SER A 87 10.25 19.07 -3.26
C SER A 87 11.59 18.81 -3.96
N LEU A 88 12.08 17.57 -3.91
CA LEU A 88 13.32 17.16 -4.58
C LEU A 88 13.13 17.15 -6.10
N ASN A 89 12.05 16.55 -6.59
CA ASN A 89 11.76 16.51 -8.03
C ASN A 89 11.66 17.92 -8.62
N LYS A 90 10.95 18.84 -7.96
CA LYS A 90 10.86 20.24 -8.41
C LYS A 90 12.22 20.93 -8.51
N ARG A 91 13.12 20.66 -7.57
CA ARG A 91 14.49 21.21 -7.59
C ARG A 91 15.33 20.58 -8.69
N GLN A 92 15.17 19.28 -8.92
CA GLN A 92 15.86 18.58 -9.99
C GLN A 92 15.41 19.08 -11.36
N ASP A 93 14.10 19.25 -11.57
CA ASP A 93 13.55 19.77 -12.81
C ASP A 93 14.06 21.20 -13.08
N ALA A 94 14.03 22.08 -12.07
CA ALA A 94 14.55 23.44 -12.19
C ALA A 94 16.06 23.47 -12.49
N ALA A 95 16.85 22.59 -11.87
CA ALA A 95 18.29 22.51 -12.13
C ALA A 95 18.59 21.97 -13.54
N ILE A 96 17.77 21.05 -14.06
CA ILE A 96 17.89 20.57 -15.45
C ILE A 96 17.57 21.69 -16.43
N GLU A 97 16.52 22.47 -16.18
CA GLU A 97 16.12 23.61 -17.01
C GLU A 97 17.22 24.68 -17.04
N GLU A 98 17.76 25.07 -15.88
CA GLU A 98 18.86 26.04 -15.78
C GLU A 98 20.14 25.56 -16.49
N ALA A 99 20.45 24.27 -16.40
CA ALA A 99 21.58 23.69 -17.13
C ALA A 99 21.37 23.67 -18.65
N GLN A 100 20.14 23.42 -19.13
CA GLN A 100 19.80 23.48 -20.55
C GLN A 100 19.94 24.91 -21.10
N ASP A 101 19.45 25.90 -20.37
CA ASP A 101 19.54 27.30 -20.74
C ASP A 101 20.99 27.80 -20.78
N ALA A 102 21.83 27.39 -19.83
CA ALA A 102 23.25 27.72 -19.82
C ALA A 102 23.99 27.14 -21.04
N ILE A 103 23.76 25.86 -21.36
CA ILE A 103 24.37 25.19 -22.53
C ILE A 103 23.90 25.83 -23.85
N LEU A 104 22.60 26.13 -23.98
CA LEU A 104 22.05 26.78 -25.17
C LEU A 104 22.50 28.24 -25.31
N GLY A 105 22.79 28.91 -24.19
CA GLY A 105 23.34 30.26 -24.15
C GLY A 105 24.79 30.34 -24.64
N GLU A 106 25.62 29.34 -24.35
CA GLU A 106 27.02 29.28 -24.84
C GLU A 106 27.16 28.92 -26.32
N LEU A 107 26.09 28.40 -26.96
CA LEU A 107 26.05 28.01 -28.37
C LEU A 107 25.59 29.13 -29.32
N LYS A 108 25.27 30.33 -28.81
CA LYS A 108 24.91 31.53 -29.58
C LYS A 108 26.07 32.52 -29.63
#